data_AF-A0A0A0KZA5-F1
#
_entry.id   AF-A0A0A0KZA5-F1
#
_cell.length_a   1.000
_cell.length_b   1.000
_cell.length_c   1.000
_cell.angle_alpha   90.00
_cell.angle_beta   90.00
_cell.angle_gamma   90.00
#
_symmetry.space_group_name_H-M   'P 1'
#
loop_
_entity.id
_entity.type
_entity.pdbx_description
1 polymer ?
#
loop_
_entity_poly.entity_id
_entity_poly.type
_entity_poly.pdbx_seq_one_letter_code
_entity_poly.pdbx_strand_id
1 'polypeptide(L)'
;METENEDEMILSDWVYDCMNERKMETLMREDEEGRSDMKRVERFVKIGIWCIQEEPSLRPSMKKVVQMLEGAVDVSTPPDPSSFISAIKE
;
A
#
# COMPACT_ATOMS: atom_id res chain seq x y z
N MET A 1 -0.54 15.33 -31.06
CA MET A 1 -1.23 14.10 -30.61
C MET A 1 -0.35 13.53 -29.53
N GLU A 2 -0.60 13.94 -28.29
CA GLU A 2 -0.03 13.25 -27.14
C GLU A 2 -0.83 11.95 -27.06
N THR A 3 -0.16 10.82 -27.28
CA THR A 3 -0.74 9.53 -26.94
C THR A 3 -0.78 9.51 -25.42
N GLU A 4 -1.93 9.84 -24.84
CA GLU A 4 -2.18 9.55 -23.42
C GLU A 4 -1.90 8.07 -23.24
N ASN A 5 -0.90 7.77 -22.41
CA ASN A 5 -0.45 6.42 -22.15
C ASN A 5 -1.50 5.75 -21.25
N GLU A 6 -2.57 5.23 -21.85
CA GLU A 6 -3.70 4.57 -21.17
C GLU A 6 -3.29 3.33 -20.34
N ASP A 7 -2.00 2.96 -20.35
CA ASP A 7 -1.41 1.82 -19.63
C ASP A 7 -0.47 2.21 -18.46
N GLU A 8 -0.31 3.51 -18.13
CA GLU A 8 0.47 3.92 -16.94
C GLU A 8 -0.34 3.72 -15.65
N MET A 9 -0.30 2.50 -15.12
CA MET A 9 -0.89 2.16 -13.83
C MET A 9 -0.07 2.79 -12.69
N ILE A 10 -0.73 3.58 -11.84
CA ILE A 10 -0.09 4.16 -10.65
C ILE A 10 0.28 3.03 -9.69
N LEU A 11 1.56 2.97 -9.29
CA LEU A 11 2.10 1.89 -8.47
C LEU A 11 1.33 1.73 -7.14
N SER A 12 0.98 2.82 -6.47
CA SER A 12 0.24 2.80 -5.21
C SER A 12 -1.14 2.17 -5.36
N ASP A 13 -1.82 2.47 -6.47
CA ASP A 13 -3.18 2.04 -6.74
C ASP A 13 -3.17 0.54 -7.06
N TRP A 14 -2.23 0.12 -7.93
CA TRP A 14 -2.02 -1.29 -8.23
C TRP A 14 -1.72 -2.13 -6.99
N VAL A 15 -0.83 -1.65 -6.12
CA VAL A 15 -0.46 -2.33 -4.88
C VAL A 15 -1.66 -2.41 -3.93
N TYR A 16 -2.46 -1.34 -3.82
CA TYR A 16 -3.66 -1.30 -3.00
C TYR A 16 -4.72 -2.29 -3.50
N ASP A 17 -4.97 -2.34 -4.81
CA ASP A 17 -5.87 -3.31 -5.43
C ASP A 17 -5.41 -4.74 -5.21
N CYS A 18 -4.12 -5.02 -5.41
CA CYS A 18 -3.55 -6.32 -5.11
C CYS A 18 -3.80 -6.73 -3.65
N MET A 19 -3.73 -5.77 -2.71
CA MET A 19 -3.92 -6.01 -1.28
C MET A 19 -5.38 -6.38 -0.99
N ASN A 20 -6.32 -5.63 -1.57
CA ASN A 20 -7.76 -5.86 -1.42
C ASN A 20 -8.21 -7.17 -2.07
N GLU A 21 -7.65 -7.52 -3.23
CA GLU A 21 -7.98 -8.74 -3.98
C GLU A 21 -7.24 -9.99 -3.46
N ARG A 22 -6.41 -9.85 -2.41
CA ARG A 22 -5.55 -10.93 -1.87
C ARG A 22 -4.60 -11.53 -2.92
N LYS A 23 -4.14 -10.72 -3.87
CA LYS A 23 -3.21 -11.10 -4.95
C LYS A 23 -1.76 -10.68 -4.67
N MET A 24 -1.38 -10.57 -3.39
CA MET A 24 -0.05 -10.09 -2.96
C MET A 24 1.13 -10.89 -3.54
N GLU A 25 0.95 -12.18 -3.81
CA GLU A 25 1.95 -13.01 -4.51
C GLU A 25 2.39 -12.43 -5.86
N THR A 26 1.52 -11.65 -6.50
CA THR A 26 1.82 -10.99 -7.78
C THR A 26 2.89 -9.91 -7.62
N LEU A 27 2.97 -9.26 -6.46
CA LEU A 27 4.00 -8.25 -6.16
C LEU A 27 5.40 -8.88 -6.09
N MET A 28 5.48 -10.14 -5.68
CA MET A 28 6.74 -10.85 -5.41
C MET A 28 7.05 -11.89 -6.48
N ARG A 29 6.48 -11.76 -7.70
CA ARG A 29 6.61 -12.76 -8.77
C ARG A 29 8.06 -13.17 -9.05
N GLU A 30 8.97 -12.21 -9.00
CA GLU A 30 10.40 -12.39 -9.30
C GLU A 30 11.28 -12.43 -8.04
N ASP A 31 10.68 -12.35 -6.85
CA ASP A 31 11.39 -12.32 -5.56
C ASP A 31 11.06 -13.57 -4.73
N GLU A 32 11.94 -14.56 -4.79
CA GLU A 32 11.80 -15.80 -4.02
C GLU A 32 11.86 -15.58 -2.50
N GLU A 33 12.66 -14.62 -2.03
CA GLU A 33 12.74 -14.29 -0.61
C GLU A 33 11.43 -13.67 -0.13
N GLY A 34 10.90 -12.71 -0.89
CA GLY A 34 9.59 -12.10 -0.63
C GLY A 34 8.45 -13.11 -0.57
N ARG A 35 8.44 -14.08 -1.49
CA ARG A 35 7.43 -15.17 -1.51
C ARG A 35 7.55 -16.13 -0.33
N SER A 36 8.75 -16.29 0.23
CA SER A 36 8.96 -17.15 1.40
C SER A 36 8.34 -16.58 2.69
N ASP A 37 8.12 -15.26 2.76
CA ASP A 37 7.51 -14.58 3.91
C ASP A 37 6.46 -13.53 3.48
N MET A 38 5.35 -14.02 2.93
CA MET A 38 4.24 -13.16 2.51
C MET A 38 3.59 -12.38 3.66
N LYS A 39 3.74 -12.84 4.92
CA LYS A 39 3.24 -12.10 6.08
C LYS A 39 4.05 -10.83 6.31
N ARG A 40 5.38 -10.90 6.14
CA ARG A 40 6.24 -9.71 6.18
C ARG A 40 5.96 -8.78 5.01
N VAL A 41 5.76 -9.32 3.81
CA VAL A 41 5.36 -8.53 2.63
C VAL A 41 4.06 -7.77 2.88
N GLU A 42 3.02 -8.46 3.33
CA GLU A 42 1.72 -7.84 3.61
C GLU A 42 1.85 -6.73 4.67
N ARG A 43 2.63 -6.96 5.74
CA ARG A 43 2.92 -5.95 6.75
C ARG A 43 3.59 -4.72 6.16
N PHE A 44 4.61 -4.91 5.32
CA PHE A 44 5.37 -3.81 4.73
C PHE A 44 4.53 -3.00 3.73
N VAL A 45 3.71 -3.68 2.92
CA VAL A 45 2.75 -3.04 2.01
C VAL A 45 1.77 -2.17 2.80
N LYS A 46 1.17 -2.70 3.89
CA LYS A 46 0.27 -1.91 4.75
C LYS A 46 0.95 -0.69 5.34
N ILE A 47 2.19 -0.82 5.82
CA ILE A 47 2.98 0.31 6.34
C ILE A 47 3.21 1.35 5.24
N GLY A 48 3.58 0.91 4.03
CA GLY A 48 3.76 1.78 2.87
C GLY A 48 2.50 2.58 2.55
N ILE A 49 1.34 1.91 2.49
CA ILE A 49 0.05 2.56 2.21
C ILE A 49 -0.33 3.56 3.31
N TRP A 50 -0.05 3.27 4.59
CA TRP A 50 -0.23 4.23 5.69
C TRP A 50 0.66 5.48 5.52
N CYS A 51 1.88 5.33 5.03
CA CYS A 51 2.83 6.43 4.86
C CYS A 51 2.47 7.38 3.70
N ILE A 52 1.78 6.89 2.68
CA ILE A 52 1.43 7.67 1.47
C ILE A 52 0.00 8.22 1.49
N GLN A 53 -0.74 8.09 2.60
CA GLN A 53 -2.10 8.62 2.71
C GLN A 53 -2.16 10.09 2.31
N GLU A 54 -3.09 10.47 1.44
CA GLU A 54 -3.25 11.86 1.02
C GLU A 54 -3.47 12.79 2.23
N GLU A 55 -4.35 12.39 3.16
CA GLU A 55 -4.57 13.08 4.43
C GLU A 55 -3.36 12.93 5.37
N PRO A 56 -2.59 14.02 5.64
CA PRO A 56 -1.37 13.93 6.45
C PRO A 56 -1.61 13.48 7.89
N SER A 57 -2.79 13.76 8.46
CA SER A 57 -3.12 13.34 9.83
C SER A 57 -3.31 11.82 9.99
N LEU A 58 -3.53 11.09 8.90
CA LEU A 58 -3.59 9.63 8.89
C LEU A 58 -2.20 8.99 8.84
N ARG A 59 -1.16 9.73 8.42
CA ARG A 59 0.19 9.18 8.29
C ARG A 59 0.79 8.91 9.67
N PRO A 60 1.37 7.73 9.91
CA PRO A 60 2.03 7.42 11.17
C PRO A 60 3.32 8.25 11.34
N SER A 61 3.65 8.56 12.60
CA SER A 61 4.99 9.11 12.89
C SER A 61 6.09 8.10 12.55
N MET A 62 7.29 8.57 12.20
CA MET A 62 8.43 7.69 11.93
C MET A 62 8.75 6.75 13.10
N LYS A 63 8.56 7.20 14.34
CA LYS A 63 8.69 6.32 15.52
C LYS A 63 7.73 5.14 15.45
N LYS A 64 6.47 5.38 15.08
CA LYS A 64 5.46 4.33 14.93
C LYS A 64 5.78 3.41 13.75
N VAL A 65 6.25 3.96 12.63
CA VAL A 65 6.70 3.17 11.46
C VAL A 65 7.80 2.19 11.85
N VAL A 66 8.82 2.63 12.59
CA VAL A 66 9.89 1.73 13.07
C VAL A 66 9.33 0.62 13.96
N GLN A 67 8.45 0.95 14.92
CA GLN A 67 7.80 -0.06 15.77
C GLN A 67 6.99 -1.09 14.96
N MET A 68 6.32 -0.64 13.90
CA MET A 68 5.56 -1.52 13.00
C MET A 68 6.48 -2.45 12.21
N LEU A 69 7.61 -1.92 11.69
CA LEU A 69 8.62 -2.68 10.94
C LEU A 69 9.33 -3.74 11.80
N GLU A 70 9.63 -3.40 13.05
CA GLU A 70 10.22 -4.34 14.04
C GLU A 70 9.23 -5.40 14.54
N GLY A 71 7.94 -5.27 14.19
CA GLY A 71 6.88 -6.15 14.66
C GLY A 71 6.46 -5.93 16.12
N ALA A 72 6.92 -4.85 16.75
CA ALA A 72 6.57 -4.49 18.13
C ALA A 72 5.10 -4.08 18.28
N VAL A 73 4.45 -3.67 17.18
CA VAL A 73 3.03 -3.34 17.13
C VAL A 73 2.40 -3.96 15.87
N ASP A 74 1.12 -4.31 15.97
CA ASP A 74 0.37 -4.81 14.82
C ASP A 74 0.02 -3.68 13.84
N VAL A 75 -0.19 -4.05 12.57
CA VAL A 75 -0.50 -3.12 11.48
C VAL A 75 -1.90 -3.42 10.95
N SER A 76 -2.86 -2.57 11.34
CA SER A 76 -4.22 -2.61 10.79
C SER A 76 -4.23 -2.30 9.29
N THR A 77 -5.22 -2.83 8.59
CA THR A 77 -5.47 -2.49 7.18
C THR A 77 -5.67 -0.98 7.00
N PRO A 78 -4.88 -0.31 6.15
CA PRO A 78 -5.05 1.11 5.87
C PRO A 78 -6.27 1.40 5.00
N PRO A 79 -6.83 2.60 5.07
CA PRO A 79 -7.81 3.06 4.08
C PRO A 79 -7.15 3.23 2.70
N ASP A 80 -7.99 3.34 1.68
CA ASP A 80 -7.56 3.65 0.32
C ASP A 80 -6.80 5.00 0.31
N PRO A 81 -5.55 5.01 -0.18
CA PRO A 81 -4.72 6.21 -0.17
C PRO A 81 -5.33 7.38 -0.94
N SER A 82 -6.20 7.12 -1.93
CA SER A 82 -6.82 8.12 -2.81
C SER A 82 -8.21 8.61 -2.37
N SER A 83 -8.78 8.01 -1.32
CA SER A 83 -10.22 8.09 -1.01
C SER A 83 -10.74 9.44 -0.45
N PHE A 84 -9.99 10.54 -0.51
CA PHE A 84 -10.54 11.86 -0.15
C PHE A 84 -11.55 12.40 -1.19
N ILE A 85 -11.50 11.94 -2.45
CA ILE A 85 -12.31 12.51 -3.55
C ILE A 85 -13.62 11.75 -3.80
N SER A 86 -13.86 10.58 -3.20
CA SER A 86 -15.16 9.90 -3.32
C SER A 86 -16.29 10.60 -2.55
N ALA A 87 -15.97 11.55 -1.66
CA ALA A 87 -16.94 12.39 -0.96
C ALA A 87 -17.37 13.65 -1.73
N ILE A 88 -16.80 13.92 -2.91
CA ILE A 88 -17.21 15.01 -3.81
C ILE A 88 -17.53 14.41 -5.19
N LYS A 89 -18.39 13.40 -5.21
CA LYS A 89 -19.21 13.09 -6.38
C LYS A 89 -20.66 13.35 -6.01
N GLU A 90 -21.05 14.63 -6.07
CA GLU A 90 -22.44 15.01 -6.37
C GLU A 90 -22.62 15.04 -7.90
#